data_AF-A0A1I7S0L0-F1
#
_entry.id   AF-A0A1I7S0L0-F1
#
_cell.length_a   1.000
_cell.length_b   1.000
_cell.length_c   1.000
_cell.angle_alpha   90.00
_cell.angle_beta   90.00
_cell.angle_gamma   90.00
#
_symmetry.space_group_name_H-M   'P 1'
#
loop_
_entity.id
_entity.type
_entity.pdbx_description
1 polymer ?
#
loop_
_entity_poly.entity_id
_entity_poly.type
_entity_poly.pdbx_seq_one_letter_code
_entity_poly.pdbx_strand_id
1 'polypeptide(L)'
;MSDKELKRLLKEYNVFEELDNGKLRCTLTGHELPNRANDVKNYVTTKRFVNEWLIKKVMDKYEQYFENLGNNLFGCKLTMKTIARKGKDLEHHVNGQKFVKCLKIAQEKQAAEEAKQGGSDGEQEKEVEPDVEMQSDKSGSDEEAAPPPPKPKAGQKRKLNVKRKSGKVTKKV
;
A
#
# COMPACT_ATOMS: atom_id res chain seq x y z
N MET A 1 -26.59 6.69 -22.37
CA MET A 1 -26.59 5.68 -21.29
C MET A 1 -25.31 5.78 -20.44
N SER A 2 -24.81 6.97 -20.05
CA SER A 2 -23.44 7.02 -19.49
C SER A 2 -23.16 8.07 -18.41
N ASP A 3 -24.01 9.08 -18.22
CA ASP A 3 -23.74 10.17 -17.26
C ASP A 3 -24.10 9.81 -15.82
N LYS A 4 -25.12 8.96 -15.62
CA LYS A 4 -25.53 8.50 -14.28
C LYS A 4 -24.48 7.59 -13.64
N GLU A 5 -23.84 6.75 -14.43
CA GLU A 5 -22.76 5.86 -13.95
C GLU A 5 -21.51 6.67 -13.63
N LEU A 6 -21.17 7.64 -14.48
CA LEU A 6 -20.06 8.54 -14.23
C LEU A 6 -20.27 9.32 -12.92
N LYS A 7 -21.45 9.90 -12.72
CA LYS A 7 -21.81 10.57 -11.45
C LYS A 7 -21.75 9.65 -10.23
N ARG A 8 -22.05 8.35 -10.38
CA ARG A 8 -21.90 7.37 -9.27
C ARG A 8 -20.43 7.13 -8.95
N LEU A 9 -19.59 6.95 -9.97
CA LEU A 9 -18.15 6.75 -9.79
C LEU A 9 -17.49 8.00 -9.18
N LEU A 10 -17.88 9.20 -9.61
CA LEU A 10 -17.38 10.45 -9.02
C LEU A 10 -17.81 10.60 -7.54
N LYS A 11 -19.03 10.18 -7.20
CA LYS A 11 -19.49 10.16 -5.80
C LYS A 11 -18.77 9.12 -4.95
N GLU A 12 -18.47 7.96 -5.52
CA GLU A 12 -17.76 6.88 -4.83
C GLU A 12 -16.29 7.23 -4.60
N TYR A 13 -15.67 7.88 -5.58
CA TYR A 13 -14.26 8.26 -5.57
C TYR A 13 -14.13 9.79 -5.50
N ASN A 14 -14.04 10.34 -4.29
CA ASN A 14 -13.81 11.78 -4.04
C ASN A 14 -12.35 12.22 -4.33
N VAL A 15 -11.79 11.73 -5.43
CA VAL A 15 -10.40 11.95 -5.90
C VAL A 15 -10.33 12.40 -7.35
N PHE A 16 -11.48 12.54 -8.01
CA PHE A 16 -11.57 13.06 -9.37
C PHE A 16 -12.01 14.51 -9.33
N GLU A 17 -11.24 15.37 -9.97
CA GLU A 17 -11.55 16.78 -10.20
C GLU A 17 -11.92 16.99 -11.67
N GLU A 18 -13.01 17.70 -11.93
CA GLU A 18 -13.40 18.11 -13.28
C GLU A 18 -12.58 19.34 -13.70
N LEU A 19 -11.87 19.25 -14.83
CA LEU A 19 -11.20 20.37 -15.47
C LEU A 19 -12.13 21.06 -16.46
N ASP A 20 -11.94 22.36 -16.66
CA ASP A 20 -12.70 23.21 -17.60
C ASP A 20 -12.70 22.71 -19.04
N ASN A 21 -11.72 21.89 -19.40
CA ASN A 21 -11.57 21.28 -20.72
C ASN A 21 -12.51 20.07 -20.96
N GLY A 22 -13.43 19.76 -20.04
CA GLY A 22 -14.28 18.57 -20.11
C GLY A 22 -13.51 17.27 -19.87
N LYS A 23 -12.39 17.34 -19.14
CA LYS A 23 -11.55 16.21 -18.74
C LYS A 23 -11.61 16.04 -17.22
N LEU A 24 -11.29 14.85 -16.73
CA LEU A 24 -11.19 14.53 -15.31
C LEU A 24 -9.72 14.37 -14.94
N ARG A 25 -9.26 15.03 -13.88
CA ARG A 25 -7.94 14.81 -13.28
C ARG A 25 -8.08 13.97 -12.02
N CYS A 26 -7.29 12.92 -11.90
CA CYS A 26 -7.16 12.17 -10.65
C CYS A 26 -6.12 12.85 -9.74
N THR A 27 -6.50 13.29 -8.55
CA THR A 27 -5.59 13.95 -7.59
C THR A 27 -4.50 13.00 -7.06
N LEU A 28 -4.80 11.70 -7.01
CA LEU A 28 -3.87 10.67 -6.52
C LEU A 28 -2.69 10.42 -7.45
N THR A 29 -2.94 10.42 -8.76
CA THR A 29 -1.95 10.01 -9.76
C THR A 29 -1.55 11.15 -10.70
N GLY A 30 -2.27 12.26 -10.66
CA GLY A 30 -2.14 13.36 -11.63
C GLY A 30 -2.58 12.98 -13.05
N HIS A 31 -3.23 11.84 -13.25
CA HIS A 31 -3.61 11.38 -14.59
C HIS A 31 -4.87 12.11 -15.10
N GLU A 32 -4.81 12.56 -16.35
CA GLU A 32 -5.93 13.22 -17.05
C GLU A 32 -6.69 12.20 -17.91
N LEU A 33 -8.01 12.12 -17.69
CA LEU A 33 -8.91 11.18 -18.35
C LEU A 33 -9.99 11.97 -19.10
N PRO A 34 -10.45 11.49 -20.27
CA PRO A 34 -11.64 12.04 -20.90
C PRO A 34 -12.87 11.77 -20.02
N ASN A 35 -13.86 12.67 -20.04
CA ASN A 35 -15.12 12.55 -19.30
C ASN A 35 -16.06 11.50 -19.92
N ARG A 36 -15.61 10.25 -19.99
CA ARG A 36 -16.35 9.12 -20.57
C ARG A 36 -16.37 7.98 -19.58
N ALA A 37 -17.57 7.45 -19.27
CA ALA A 37 -17.77 6.47 -18.22
C ALA A 37 -16.92 5.19 -18.36
N ASN A 38 -16.70 4.73 -19.59
CA ASN A 38 -15.86 3.55 -19.84
C ASN A 38 -14.39 3.80 -19.49
N ASP A 39 -13.85 4.97 -19.82
CA ASP A 39 -12.45 5.30 -19.55
C ASP A 39 -12.20 5.43 -18.05
N VAL A 40 -13.14 6.04 -17.31
CA VAL A 40 -13.10 6.13 -15.85
C VAL A 40 -13.18 4.73 -15.21
N LYS A 41 -14.13 3.88 -15.64
CA LYS A 41 -14.25 2.50 -15.14
C LYS A 41 -12.96 1.70 -15.37
N ASN A 42 -12.43 1.75 -16.59
CA ASN A 42 -11.19 1.08 -16.94
C ASN A 42 -10.04 1.59 -16.08
N TYR A 43 -9.96 2.89 -15.87
CA TYR A 43 -8.93 3.51 -15.06
C TYR A 43 -8.98 3.06 -13.59
N VAL A 44 -10.17 3.02 -12.99
CA VAL A 44 -10.38 2.55 -11.61
C VAL A 44 -9.91 1.10 -11.42
N THR A 45 -10.02 0.25 -12.44
CA THR A 45 -9.52 -1.14 -12.37
C THR A 45 -8.00 -1.27 -12.52
N THR A 46 -7.28 -0.20 -12.88
CA THR A 46 -5.84 -0.28 -13.09
C THR A 46 -5.07 -0.45 -11.77
N LYS A 47 -3.97 -1.21 -11.82
CA LYS A 47 -3.08 -1.44 -10.68
C LYS A 47 -2.52 -0.14 -10.08
N ARG A 48 -2.33 0.88 -10.91
CA ARG A 48 -1.84 2.21 -10.51
C ARG A 48 -2.85 2.89 -9.60
N PHE A 49 -4.11 2.97 -10.03
CA PHE A 49 -5.19 3.57 -9.23
C PHE A 49 -5.43 2.79 -7.95
N VAL A 50 -5.57 1.46 -8.03
CA VAL A 50 -5.83 0.60 -6.86
C VAL A 50 -4.74 0.76 -5.79
N ASN A 51 -3.46 0.84 -6.19
CA ASN A 51 -2.37 1.02 -5.24
C ASN A 51 -2.44 2.38 -4.53
N GLU A 52 -2.58 3.49 -5.26
CA GLU A 52 -2.66 4.82 -4.64
C GLU A 52 -3.94 4.98 -3.81
N TRP A 53 -5.05 4.39 -4.26
CA TRP A 53 -6.31 4.39 -3.52
C TRP A 53 -6.20 3.65 -2.17
N LEU A 54 -5.53 2.50 -2.16
CA LEU A 54 -5.24 1.75 -0.93
C LEU A 54 -4.33 2.55 0.01
N ILE A 55 -3.28 3.19 -0.54
CA ILE A 55 -2.39 4.05 0.25
C ILE A 55 -3.18 5.17 0.90
N LYS A 56 -4.02 5.89 0.14
CA LYS A 56 -4.88 6.96 0.67
C LYS A 56 -5.78 6.45 1.78
N LYS A 57 -6.48 5.33 1.56
CA LYS A 57 -7.41 4.75 2.55
C LYS A 57 -6.72 4.34 3.86
N VAL A 58 -5.47 3.88 3.79
CA VAL A 58 -4.67 3.55 4.97
C VAL A 58 -4.16 4.83 5.65
N MET A 59 -3.68 5.80 4.88
CA MET A 59 -3.24 7.09 5.40
C MET A 59 -4.39 7.82 6.11
N ASP A 60 -5.57 7.94 5.49
CA ASP A 60 -6.75 8.60 6.08
C ASP A 60 -7.16 7.98 7.44
N LYS A 61 -6.85 6.70 7.71
CA LYS A 61 -7.18 6.01 8.96
C LYS A 61 -6.06 6.01 10.00
N TYR A 62 -4.81 5.99 9.55
CA TYR A 62 -3.67 5.69 10.40
C TYR A 62 -2.51 6.67 10.21
N GLU A 63 -2.76 7.87 9.68
CA GLU A 63 -1.76 8.92 9.46
C GLU A 63 -0.85 9.13 10.68
N GLN A 64 -1.41 9.13 11.89
CA GLN A 64 -0.67 9.30 13.14
C GLN A 64 0.40 8.20 13.38
N TYR A 65 0.21 7.01 12.83
CA TYR A 65 1.09 5.85 13.03
C TYR A 65 2.07 5.62 11.87
N PHE A 66 1.89 6.27 10.73
CA PHE A 66 2.74 6.10 9.56
C PHE A 66 3.56 7.35 9.29
N GLU A 67 4.88 7.20 9.17
CA GLU A 67 5.81 8.26 8.79
C GLU A 67 6.41 7.99 7.42
N ASN A 68 6.63 9.05 6.62
CA ASN A 68 7.35 8.96 5.37
C ASN A 68 8.85 9.10 5.60
N LEU A 69 9.61 8.02 5.33
CA LEU A 69 11.08 8.00 5.49
C LEU A 69 11.85 8.47 4.24
N GLY A 70 11.17 9.06 3.25
CA GLY A 70 11.82 9.76 2.12
C GLY A 70 12.25 8.90 0.92
N ASN A 71 12.10 7.57 0.96
CA ASN A 71 12.60 6.67 -0.10
C ASN A 71 11.52 5.76 -0.72
N ASN A 72 10.28 6.25 -0.86
CA ASN A 72 9.11 5.39 -1.15
C ASN A 72 8.94 4.29 -0.09
N LEU A 73 9.26 4.63 1.15
CA LEU A 73 9.19 3.76 2.31
C LEU A 73 8.38 4.47 3.39
N PHE A 74 7.42 3.75 3.96
CA PHE A 74 6.66 4.17 5.13
C PHE A 74 7.20 3.46 6.36
N GLY A 75 7.50 4.21 7.42
CA GLY A 75 7.78 3.68 8.75
C GLY A 75 6.49 3.55 9.53
N CYS A 76 6.22 2.37 10.08
CA CYS A 76 5.13 2.18 11.03
C CYS A 76 5.66 2.40 12.45
N LYS A 77 5.15 3.40 13.17
CA LYS A 77 5.55 3.70 14.56
C LYS A 77 5.24 2.55 15.52
N LEU A 78 4.09 1.89 15.32
CA LEU A 78 3.61 0.82 16.20
C LEU A 78 4.50 -0.41 16.17
N THR A 79 4.97 -0.78 14.98
CA THR A 79 5.76 -2.01 14.80
C THR A 79 7.24 -1.73 14.56
N MET A 80 7.63 -0.44 14.51
CA MET A 80 8.96 0.05 14.12
C MET A 80 9.47 -0.58 12.82
N LYS A 81 8.56 -0.95 11.91
CA LYS A 81 8.89 -1.64 10.67
C LYS A 81 8.74 -0.71 9.48
N THR A 82 9.73 -0.75 8.61
CA THR A 82 9.71 -0.06 7.31
C THR A 82 8.97 -0.91 6.27
N ILE A 83 8.06 -0.28 5.54
CA ILE A 83 7.18 -0.89 4.54
C ILE A 83 7.36 -0.16 3.23
N ALA A 84 7.34 -0.88 2.11
CA ALA A 84 7.36 -0.26 0.79
C ALA A 84 6.10 0.56 0.53
N ARG A 85 6.22 1.66 -0.22
CA ARG A 85 5.11 2.45 -0.77
C ARG A 85 4.38 1.66 -1.86
N LYS A 86 3.67 0.63 -1.45
CA LYS A 86 2.82 -0.22 -2.28
C LYS A 86 1.55 -0.51 -1.50
N GLY A 87 0.40 -0.25 -2.12
CA GLY A 87 -0.91 -0.42 -1.47
C GLY A 87 -1.12 -1.82 -0.88
N LYS A 88 -0.69 -2.87 -1.59
CA LYS A 88 -0.81 -4.26 -1.12
C LYS A 88 0.02 -4.56 0.13
N ASP A 89 1.25 -4.05 0.19
CA ASP A 89 2.14 -4.29 1.32
C ASP A 89 1.64 -3.56 2.57
N LEU A 90 1.11 -2.34 2.41
CA LEU A 90 0.43 -1.60 3.48
C LEU A 90 -0.83 -2.31 3.96
N GLU A 91 -1.69 -2.77 3.05
CA GLU A 91 -2.91 -3.48 3.41
C GLU A 91 -2.60 -4.78 4.16
N HIS A 92 -1.61 -5.54 3.70
CA HIS A 92 -1.16 -6.74 4.40
C HIS A 92 -0.54 -6.42 5.76
N HIS A 93 0.18 -5.31 5.88
CA HIS A 93 0.74 -4.87 7.15
C HIS A 93 -0.35 -4.50 8.16
N VAL A 94 -1.33 -3.71 7.75
CA VAL A 94 -2.46 -3.25 8.59
C VAL A 94 -3.35 -4.43 9.01
N ASN A 95 -3.59 -5.39 8.12
CA ASN A 95 -4.35 -6.60 8.44
C ASN A 95 -3.49 -7.66 9.18
N GLY A 96 -2.20 -7.40 9.39
CA GLY A 96 -1.30 -8.32 10.06
C GLY A 96 -1.58 -8.41 11.56
N GLN A 97 -1.46 -9.61 12.14
CA GLN A 97 -1.71 -9.84 13.57
C GLN A 97 -0.86 -8.92 14.48
N LYS A 98 0.38 -8.63 14.08
CA LYS A 98 1.27 -7.75 14.85
C LYS A 98 0.73 -6.33 14.94
N PHE A 99 0.23 -5.79 13.83
CA PHE A 99 -0.34 -4.44 13.78
C PHE A 99 -1.63 -4.36 14.60
N VAL A 100 -2.53 -5.32 14.46
CA VAL A 100 -3.78 -5.36 15.24
C VAL A 100 -3.52 -5.45 16.74
N LYS A 101 -2.55 -6.26 17.19
CA LYS A 101 -2.16 -6.35 18.60
C LYS A 101 -1.59 -5.02 19.11
N CYS A 102 -0.65 -4.42 18.36
CA CYS A 102 -0.05 -3.14 18.75
C CYS A 102 -1.07 -2.00 18.75
N LEU A 103 -2.03 -2.00 17.81
CA LEU A 103 -3.12 -1.02 17.79
C LEU A 103 -3.98 -1.09 19.04
N LYS A 104 -4.39 -2.30 19.47
CA LYS A 104 -5.20 -2.45 20.69
C LYS A 104 -4.47 -1.87 21.91
N ILE A 105 -3.20 -2.22 22.07
CA ILE A 105 -2.36 -1.73 23.16
C ILE A 105 -2.20 -0.20 23.06
N ALA A 106 -1.99 0.35 21.87
CA ALA A 106 -1.86 1.79 21.67
C ALA A 106 -3.15 2.54 21.99
N GLN A 107 -4.31 2.00 21.60
CA GLN A 107 -5.61 2.58 21.93
C GLN A 107 -5.90 2.53 23.43
N GLU A 108 -5.59 1.42 24.10
CA GLU A 108 -5.72 1.30 25.57
C GLU A 108 -4.81 2.29 26.29
N LYS A 109 -3.58 2.49 25.80
CA LYS A 109 -2.65 3.49 26.35
C LYS A 109 -3.13 4.91 26.12
N GLN A 110 -3.64 5.24 24.93
CA GLN A 110 -4.20 6.56 24.63
C GLN A 110 -5.40 6.86 25.53
N ALA A 111 -6.33 5.91 25.70
CA ALA A 111 -7.47 6.08 26.60
C ALA A 111 -7.05 6.24 28.08
N ALA A 112 -5.99 5.54 28.51
CA ALA A 112 -5.43 5.68 29.85
C ALA A 112 -4.66 7.00 30.05
N GLU A 113 -4.03 7.52 29.00
CA GLU A 113 -3.29 8.80 29.03
C GLU A 113 -4.24 10.00 29.02
N GLU A 114 -5.33 9.95 28.25
CA GLU A 114 -6.40 10.95 28.29
C GLU A 114 -7.08 11.02 29.66
N ALA A 115 -7.16 9.89 30.38
CA ALA A 115 -7.62 9.87 31.77
C ALA A 115 -6.59 10.46 32.77
N LYS A 116 -5.31 10.57 32.40
CA LYS A 116 -4.23 11.11 33.24
C LYS A 116 -3.93 12.59 32.98
N GLN A 117 -4.24 13.14 31.80
CA GLN A 117 -4.09 14.58 31.52
C GLN A 117 -5.17 15.47 32.16
N GLY A 118 -6.01 14.90 33.04
CA GLY A 118 -6.88 15.64 33.97
C GLY A 118 -6.38 15.65 35.42
N GLY A 119 -5.13 15.23 35.69
CA GLY A 119 -4.58 15.13 37.04
C GLY A 119 -3.19 15.74 37.15
N SER A 120 -3.10 16.78 37.98
CA SER A 120 -1.92 17.53 38.44
C SER A 120 -0.68 16.69 38.80
N ASP A 121 0.49 17.35 38.74
CA ASP A 121 1.73 17.15 39.50
C ASP A 121 1.82 15.92 40.41
N GLY A 122 2.88 15.13 40.22
CA GLY A 122 3.31 14.17 41.22
C GLY A 122 4.31 13.16 40.68
N GLU A 123 5.58 13.41 40.93
CA GLU A 123 6.67 12.43 40.90
C GLU A 123 6.23 11.10 41.54
N GLN A 124 6.41 9.98 40.84
CA GLN A 124 6.98 8.80 41.49
C GLN A 124 7.53 7.81 40.46
N GLU A 125 8.86 7.76 40.44
CA GLU A 125 9.62 6.60 40.02
C GLU A 125 9.11 5.39 40.82
N LYS A 126 8.78 4.31 40.12
CA LYS A 126 8.66 3.00 40.74
C LYS A 126 9.39 1.99 39.89
N GLU A 127 10.66 1.83 40.23
CA GLU A 127 11.42 0.61 39.99
C GLU A 127 10.59 -0.57 40.50
N VAL A 128 10.28 -1.51 39.62
CA VAL A 128 9.85 -2.84 40.01
C VAL A 128 10.68 -3.80 39.19
N GLU A 129 11.76 -4.24 39.79
CA GLU A 129 12.38 -5.51 39.45
C GLU A 129 11.44 -6.64 39.89
N PRO A 130 11.13 -7.59 39.01
CA PRO A 130 10.88 -8.96 39.46
C PRO A 130 12.06 -9.83 39.06
N ASP A 131 12.90 -10.10 40.06
CA ASP A 131 13.72 -11.29 40.17
C ASP A 131 12.81 -12.53 40.18
N VAL A 132 12.91 -13.34 39.13
CA VAL A 132 12.59 -14.77 39.16
C VAL A 132 13.63 -15.50 38.33
N GLU A 133 14.64 -16.00 39.04
CA GLU A 133 15.54 -17.05 38.59
C GLU A 133 14.78 -18.34 38.23
N MET A 134 15.50 -19.20 37.48
CA MET A 134 15.37 -20.67 37.49
C MET A 134 14.28 -21.25 36.56
N GLN A 135 14.53 -22.15 35.59
CA GLN A 135 15.68 -23.00 35.33
C GLN A 135 15.61 -23.60 33.91
N SER A 136 16.78 -24.01 33.42
CA SER A 136 17.16 -24.78 32.24
C SER A 136 16.29 -26.04 31.98
N ASP A 137 16.23 -26.70 30.82
CA ASP A 137 17.33 -27.21 30.00
C ASP A 137 16.77 -27.93 28.73
N LYS A 138 17.59 -27.97 27.67
CA LYS A 138 17.82 -29.13 26.78
C LYS A 138 16.95 -29.43 25.53
N SER A 139 17.64 -29.22 24.41
CA SER A 139 17.81 -30.08 23.22
C SER A 139 16.76 -30.14 22.12
N GLY A 140 17.25 -29.94 20.89
CA GLY A 140 16.56 -30.28 19.65
C GLY A 140 17.22 -29.63 18.44
N SER A 141 18.43 -30.06 18.08
CA SER A 141 18.97 -29.84 16.73
C SER A 141 18.05 -30.54 15.73
N ASP A 142 17.55 -29.81 14.73
CA ASP A 142 17.44 -30.37 13.39
C ASP A 142 17.53 -29.25 12.33
N GLU A 143 18.53 -29.44 11.50
CA GLU A 143 18.92 -28.66 10.35
C GLU A 143 18.13 -29.22 9.17
N GLU A 144 17.05 -28.56 8.73
CA GLU A 144 16.50 -28.85 7.40
C GLU A 144 16.25 -27.60 6.57
N ALA A 145 16.95 -27.59 5.45
CA ALA A 145 17.12 -26.55 4.46
C ALA A 145 15.81 -25.95 3.94
N ALA A 146 15.67 -24.63 4.13
CA ALA A 146 14.70 -23.86 3.35
C ALA A 146 15.09 -23.92 1.85
N PRO A 147 14.15 -24.24 0.94
CA PRO A 147 14.43 -24.34 -0.48
C PRO A 147 14.83 -22.97 -1.07
N PRO A 148 15.82 -22.92 -1.98
CA PRO A 148 16.27 -21.67 -2.58
C PRO A 148 15.16 -21.02 -3.43
N PRO A 149 15.15 -19.67 -3.53
CA PRO A 149 14.15 -18.95 -4.30
C PRO A 149 14.21 -19.32 -5.80
N PRO A 150 13.06 -19.41 -6.49
CA PRO A 150 13.02 -19.72 -7.91
C PRO A 150 13.73 -18.63 -8.72
N LYS A 151 14.74 -19.04 -9.49
CA LYS A 151 15.49 -18.20 -10.42
C LYS A 151 14.54 -17.53 -11.43
N PRO A 152 14.78 -16.26 -11.82
CA PRO A 152 14.06 -15.64 -12.92
C PRO A 152 14.33 -16.42 -14.22
N LYS A 153 13.28 -16.98 -14.82
CA LYS A 153 13.39 -17.65 -16.11
C LYS A 153 13.83 -16.63 -17.17
N ALA A 154 14.97 -16.94 -17.76
CA ALA A 154 15.60 -16.24 -18.86
C ALA A 154 14.63 -16.01 -20.04
N GLY A 155 14.91 -14.94 -20.78
CA GLY A 155 14.07 -14.37 -21.81
C GLY A 155 13.49 -15.36 -22.82
N GLN A 156 12.17 -15.32 -22.95
CA GLN A 156 11.52 -15.64 -24.21
C GLN A 156 11.90 -14.56 -25.23
N LYS A 157 12.93 -14.86 -26.02
CA LYS A 157 13.17 -14.18 -27.30
C LYS A 157 11.95 -14.43 -28.18
N ARG A 158 11.02 -13.47 -28.23
CA ARG A 158 10.00 -13.41 -29.28
C ARG A 158 10.75 -13.22 -30.60
N LYS A 159 10.81 -14.28 -31.40
CA LYS A 159 11.26 -14.21 -32.80
C LYS A 159 10.27 -13.31 -33.54
N LEU A 160 10.66 -12.08 -33.79
CA LEU A 160 10.01 -11.17 -34.73
C LEU A 160 10.16 -11.77 -36.14
N ASN A 161 9.09 -12.40 -36.62
CA ASN A 161 9.01 -12.94 -37.97
C ASN A 161 8.70 -11.79 -38.93
N VAL A 162 9.71 -10.98 -39.28
CA VAL A 162 9.58 -9.95 -40.33
C VAL A 162 9.60 -10.65 -41.68
N LYS A 163 8.40 -10.98 -42.17
CA LYS A 163 8.17 -11.50 -43.51
C LYS A 163 8.32 -10.34 -44.50
N ARG A 164 9.55 -10.11 -44.98
CA ARG A 164 9.85 -9.19 -46.09
C ARG A 164 9.19 -9.73 -47.35
N LYS A 165 7.96 -9.31 -47.64
CA LYS A 165 7.41 -9.33 -49.00
C LYS A 165 7.98 -8.12 -49.72
N SER A 166 9.14 -8.27 -50.35
CA SER A 166 9.58 -7.34 -51.38
C SER A 166 8.63 -7.46 -52.57
N GLY A 167 7.76 -6.45 -52.70
CA GLY A 167 6.91 -6.25 -53.84
C GLY A 167 7.75 -6.13 -55.11
N LYS A 168 7.42 -6.98 -56.08
CA LYS A 168 7.91 -6.98 -57.44
C LYS A 168 7.40 -5.71 -58.13
N VAL A 169 8.23 -4.68 -58.25
CA VAL A 169 7.93 -3.51 -59.10
C VAL A 169 8.23 -3.91 -60.54
N THR A 170 7.21 -4.32 -61.27
CA THR A 170 7.25 -4.36 -62.74
C THR A 170 7.09 -2.92 -63.23
N LYS A 171 8.20 -2.29 -63.64
CA LYS A 171 8.16 -1.04 -64.39
C LYS A 171 7.85 -1.40 -65.85
N LYS A 172 6.68 -0.97 -66.30
CA LYS A 172 6.20 -1.06 -67.67
C LYS A 172 6.02 0.39 -68.14
N VAL A 173 6.30 0.61 -69.42
CA VAL A 173 6.28 1.87 -70.19
C VAL A 173 7.58 2.65 -70.12
#